data_AF-A0A3D1M6N9-F1
#
_entry.id   AF-A0A3D1M6N9-F1
#
_cell.length_a   1.000
_cell.length_b   1.000
_cell.length_c   1.000
_cell.angle_alpha   90.00
_cell.angle_beta   90.00
_cell.angle_gamma   90.00
#
_symmetry.space_group_name_H-M   'P 1'
#
loop_
_entity.id
_entity.type
_entity.pdbx_description
1 polymer ?
#
loop_
_entity_poly.entity_id
_entity_poly.type
_entity_poly.pdbx_seq_one_letter_code
_entity_poly.pdbx_strand_id
1 'polypeptide(L)' 'MAMNPANVFKMMQMKKKFENNHPKAVSFVQRVLLSGLPEGSVVEMSVTKPGENKVTTNIRVT' A
#
# COMPACT_ATOMS: atom_id res chain seq x y z
N MET A 1 5.28 -15.80 17.88
CA MET A 1 3.86 -15.84 17.41
C MET A 1 3.73 -16.98 16.42
N ALA A 2 3.10 -18.09 16.80
CA ALA A 2 2.86 -19.19 15.86
C ALA A 2 1.73 -18.79 14.90
N MET A 3 2.03 -18.60 13.62
CA MET A 3 0.99 -18.39 12.61
C MET A 3 0.16 -19.67 12.49
N ASN A 4 -1.08 -19.64 12.97
CA ASN A 4 -2.04 -20.72 12.76
C ASN A 4 -2.42 -20.79 11.26
N PRO A 5 -2.43 -21.97 10.61
CA PRO A 5 -2.82 -22.15 9.21
C PRO A 5 -4.14 -21.46 8.82
N ALA A 6 -5.13 -21.43 9.73
CA ALA A 6 -6.40 -20.75 9.50
C ALA A 6 -6.25 -19.22 9.36
N ASN A 7 -5.33 -18.62 10.11
CA ASN A 7 -5.03 -17.18 10.03
C ASN A 7 -4.27 -16.84 8.75
N VAL A 8 -3.38 -17.73 8.30
CA VAL A 8 -2.70 -17.60 7.00
C VAL A 8 -3.71 -17.63 5.85
N PHE A 9 -4.66 -18.58 5.90
CA PHE A 9 -5.69 -18.68 4.85
C PHE A 9 -6.59 -17.44 4.79
N LYS A 10 -7.02 -16.93 5.95
CA LYS A 10 -7.77 -15.66 6.04
C LYS A 10 -6.97 -14.48 5.47
N MET A 11 -5.67 -14.39 5.79
CA MET A 11 -4.79 -13.36 5.25
C MET A 11 -4.71 -13.41 3.71
N MET A 12 -4.58 -14.61 3.14
CA MET A 12 -4.54 -14.78 1.69
C MET A 12 -5.85 -14.36 1.01
N GLN A 13 -7.00 -14.66 1.62
CA GLN A 13 -8.29 -14.19 1.11
C GLN A 13 -8.42 -12.66 1.18
N MET A 14 -8.02 -12.05 2.29
CA MET A 14 -8.02 -10.59 2.44
C MET A 14 -7.11 -9.91 1.42
N LYS A 15 -5.92 -10.47 1.18
CA LYS A 15 -4.98 -10.01 0.14
C LYS A 15 -5.62 -10.05 -1.24
N LYS A 16 -6.23 -11.19 -1.64
CA LYS A 16 -6.93 -11.30 -2.93
C LYS A 16 -8.07 -10.27 -3.06
N LYS A 17 -8.86 -10.08 -2.02
CA LYS A 17 -9.96 -9.09 -2.02
C LYS A 17 -9.43 -7.66 -2.17
N PHE A 18 -8.33 -7.34 -1.49
CA PHE A 18 -7.66 -6.05 -1.61
C PHE A 18 -7.10 -5.82 -3.02
N GLU A 19 -6.43 -6.83 -3.61
CA GLU A 19 -5.93 -6.80 -4.98
C GLU A 19 -7.03 -6.56 -6.00
N ASN A 20 -8.16 -7.26 -5.86
CA ASN A 20 -9.30 -7.12 -6.76
C ASN A 20 -9.99 -5.76 -6.62
N ASN A 21 -10.13 -5.23 -5.40
CA ASN A 21 -10.80 -3.95 -5.16
C ASN A 21 -9.90 -2.74 -5.51
N HIS A 22 -8.58 -2.90 -5.44
CA HIS A 22 -7.62 -1.80 -5.62
C HIS A 22 -6.44 -2.17 -6.54
N PRO A 23 -6.69 -2.57 -7.81
CA PRO A 23 -5.64 -3.06 -8.71
C PRO A 23 -4.54 -2.01 -8.99
N LYS A 24 -4.92 -0.72 -9.03
CA LYS A 24 -3.97 0.39 -9.21
C LYS A 24 -3.06 0.60 -7.98
N ALA A 25 -3.61 0.47 -6.77
CA ALA A 25 -2.82 0.62 -5.55
C ALA A 25 -1.80 -0.51 -5.41
N VAL A 26 -2.20 -1.75 -5.70
CA VAL A 26 -1.29 -2.89 -5.65
C VAL A 26 -0.18 -2.79 -6.68
N SER A 27 -0.52 -2.45 -7.93
CA SER A 27 0.50 -2.26 -8.98
C SER A 27 1.45 -1.11 -8.65
N PHE A 28 0.97 -0.03 -8.05
CA PHE A 28 1.82 1.06 -7.57
C PHE A 28 2.80 0.57 -6.50
N VAL A 29 2.32 -0.11 -5.44
CA VAL A 29 3.19 -0.65 -4.38
C VAL A 29 4.24 -1.62 -4.96
N GLN A 30 3.82 -2.53 -5.83
CA GLN A 30 4.72 -3.52 -6.43
C GLN A 30 5.78 -2.89 -7.34
N ARG A 31 5.41 -1.88 -8.14
CA ARG A 31 6.33 -1.29 -9.13
C ARG A 31 7.19 -0.16 -8.59
N VAL A 32 6.71 0.56 -7.57
CA VAL A 32 7.33 1.81 -7.10
C VAL A 32 7.97 1.63 -5.72
N LEU A 33 7.32 0.91 -4.80
CA LEU A 33 7.85 0.76 -3.44
C LEU A 33 8.73 -0.49 -3.30
N LEU A 34 8.31 -1.62 -3.86
CA LEU A 34 9.07 -2.88 -3.74
C LEU A 34 10.30 -2.95 -4.67
N SER A 35 10.36 -2.11 -5.72
CA SER A 35 11.52 -1.99 -6.60
C SER A 35 12.66 -1.15 -6.00
N GLY A 36 12.41 -0.53 -4.84
CA GLY A 36 13.32 0.42 -4.20
C GLY A 36 13.07 1.86 -4.66
N LEU A 37 13.28 2.81 -3.76
CA LEU A 37 13.20 4.24 -4.04
C LEU A 37 14.62 4.82 -4.07
N PRO A 38 15.17 5.19 -5.24
CA PRO A 38 16.48 5.82 -5.35
C PRO A 38 16.56 7.14 -4.55
N GLU A 39 17.78 7.53 -4.13
CA GLU A 39 18.03 8.85 -3.53
C GLU A 39 17.52 9.97 -4.45
N GLY A 40 16.92 11.00 -3.87
CA GLY A 40 16.27 12.09 -4.60
C GLY A 40 14.84 11.78 -5.04
N SER A 41 14.34 10.56 -4.87
CA SER A 41 12.92 10.23 -5.11
C SER A 41 12.02 11.07 -4.20
N VAL A 42 10.94 11.61 -4.77
CA VAL A 42 9.90 12.32 -4.01
C VAL A 42 8.62 11.49 -4.05
N VAL A 43 8.14 11.11 -2.87
CA VAL A 43 6.88 10.38 -2.69
C VAL A 43 5.84 11.36 -2.18
N GLU A 44 4.78 11.59 -2.95
CA GLU A 44 3.59 12.30 -2.49
C GLU A 44 2.52 11.29 -2.06
N MET A 45 2.04 11.43 -0.82
CA MET A 45 0.95 10.63 -0.29
C MET A 45 -0.26 11.54 -0.06
N SER A 46 -1.38 11.16 -0.67
CA SER A 46 -2.66 11.83 -0.52
C SER A 46 -3.68 10.88 0.10
N VAL A 47 -4.31 11.29 1.19
CA VAL A 47 -5.35 10.53 1.88
C VAL A 47 -6.63 11.36 1.94
N THR A 48 -7.72 10.79 1.43
CA THR A 48 -9.07 11.33 1.57
C THR A 48 -9.88 10.34 2.38
N LYS A 49 -10.23 10.69 3.62
CA LYS A 49 -11.16 9.87 4.40
C LYS A 49 -12.60 10.24 4.04
N PRO A 50 -13.57 9.33 4.18
CA PRO A 50 -14.97 9.65 3.94
C PRO A 50 -15.42 10.83 4.82
N GLY A 51 -15.90 11.91 4.20
CA GLY A 51 -16.37 13.11 4.88
C GLY A 51 -15.27 14.09 5.36
N GLU A 52 -13.99 13.77 5.15
CA GLU A 52 -12.88 14.67 5.45
C GLU A 52 -12.28 15.27 4.18
N ASN A 53 -11.63 16.43 4.33
CA ASN A 53 -10.85 17.01 3.24
C ASN A 53 -9.61 16.16 2.94
N LYS A 54 -9.19 16.17 1.67
CA LYS A 54 -7.97 15.51 1.22
C LYS A 54 -6.77 16.11 1.95
N VAL A 55 -5.98 15.27 2.59
CA VAL A 55 -4.70 15.63 3.20
C VAL A 55 -3.58 15.09 2.33
N THR A 56 -2.63 15.94 1.98
CA THR A 56 -1.48 15.59 1.14
C THR A 56 -0.18 15.90 1.88
N THR A 57 0.78 14.98 1.80
CA THR A 57 2.14 15.14 2.35
C THR A 57 3.16 14.59 1.36
N ASN A 58 4.40 15.04 1.46
CA ASN A 58 5.50 14.61 0.63
C ASN A 58 6.73 14.24 1.45
N ILE A 59 7.45 13.21 1.00
CA ILE A 59 8.72 12.77 1.58
C ILE A 59 9.74 12.68 0.45
N ARG A 60 10.93 13.24 0.68
CA ARG A 60 12.08 13.05 -0.21
C ARG A 60 13.00 12.01 0.42
N VAL A 61 13.45 11.05 -0.39
CA VAL A 61 14.50 10.10 0.00
C VAL A 61 15.84 10.82 -0.09
N THR A 62 16.57 10.83 1.02
CA THR A 62 17.92 11.39 1.20
C THR A 62 18.82 10.36 1.84
#